data_AF-A0A1Y3UF15-F1
#
_entry.id   AF-A0A1Y3UF15-F1
#
_cell.length_a   1.000
_cell.length_b   1.000
_cell.length_c   1.000
_cell.angle_alpha   90.00
_cell.angle_beta   90.00
_cell.angle_gamma   90.00
#
_symmetry.space_group_name_H-M   'P 1'
#
loop_
_entity.id
_entity.type
_entity.pdbx_description
1 polymer ?
#
loop_
_entity_poly.entity_id
_entity_poly.type
_entity_poly.pdbx_seq_one_letter_code
_entity_poly.pdbx_strand_id
1 'polypeptide(L)'
;MADYYSLGTQTYASNSFFFGPQDNTDVFATFSMPQQGSSYRGYIAYPIEEVQDGCIISSWINYVHQKSWVQYPVMTAMENRMANSWNYAGVFQALEDALQFYPSDEGIEMIS
;
A
#
# COMPACT_ATOMS: atom_id res chain seq x y z
N MET A 1 13.71 11.35 -15.38
CA MET A 1 13.77 9.90 -15.18
C MET A 1 13.04 9.63 -13.88
N ALA A 2 11.98 8.80 -13.88
CA ALA A 2 11.40 8.35 -12.62
C ALA A 2 12.29 7.22 -12.07
N ASP A 3 12.46 7.15 -10.75
CA ASP A 3 13.24 6.09 -10.13
C ASP A 3 12.59 4.72 -10.42
N TYR A 4 13.42 3.70 -10.63
CA TYR A 4 12.93 2.35 -10.92
C TYR A 4 12.11 1.80 -9.74
N TYR A 5 12.51 2.14 -8.51
CA TYR A 5 11.79 1.84 -7.29
C TYR A 5 12.09 2.88 -6.20
N SER A 6 11.21 2.99 -5.21
CA SER A 6 11.45 3.71 -3.96
C SER A 6 10.73 3.03 -2.79
N LEU A 7 11.27 3.18 -1.58
CA LEU A 7 10.65 2.73 -0.34
C LEU A 7 10.79 3.85 0.70
N GLY A 8 9.70 4.20 1.37
CA GLY A 8 9.73 5.22 2.42
C GLY A 8 8.40 5.38 3.16
N THR A 9 8.48 6.02 4.31
CA THR A 9 7.30 6.39 5.10
C THR A 9 6.78 7.75 4.64
N GLN A 10 5.46 7.86 4.45
CA GLN A 10 4.80 9.10 4.08
C GLN A 10 3.67 9.40 5.05
N THR A 11 3.68 10.60 5.63
CA THR A 11 2.54 11.15 6.35
C THR A 11 1.71 12.02 5.42
N TYR A 12 0.39 11.84 5.41
CA TYR A 12 -0.52 12.57 4.54
C TYR A 12 -1.91 12.74 5.15
N ALA A 13 -2.56 13.85 4.80
CA ALA A 13 -3.96 14.07 5.11
C ALA A 13 -4.83 13.45 4.02
N SER A 14 -5.74 12.58 4.41
CA SER A 14 -6.78 12.03 3.53
C SER A 14 -8.15 12.51 4.01
N ASN A 15 -9.08 12.74 3.09
CA ASN A 15 -10.45 13.12 3.48
C ASN A 15 -11.39 11.95 3.20
N SER A 16 -11.91 11.34 4.26
CA SER A 16 -12.90 10.27 4.16
C SER A 16 -14.31 10.86 4.29
N PHE A 17 -15.23 10.47 3.40
CA PHE A 17 -16.63 10.87 3.50
C PHE A 17 -17.26 10.44 4.84
N PHE A 18 -16.83 9.30 5.40
CA PHE A 18 -17.39 8.74 6.63
C PHE A 18 -16.71 9.22 7.91
N PHE A 19 -15.44 9.64 7.84
CA PHE A 19 -14.63 9.94 9.03
C PHE A 19 -13.99 11.34 9.03
N GLY A 20 -14.22 12.14 8.00
CA GLY A 20 -13.62 13.47 7.83
C GLY A 20 -12.12 13.42 7.48
N PRO A 21 -11.40 14.54 7.64
CA PRO A 21 -9.96 14.60 7.46
C PRO A 21 -9.23 13.71 8.47
N GLN A 22 -8.31 12.89 7.99
CA GLN A 22 -7.46 12.01 8.80
C GLN A 22 -6.01 12.14 8.37
N ASP A 23 -5.12 12.26 9.35
CA ASP A 23 -3.67 12.16 9.14
C ASP A 23 -3.27 10.68 9.22
N ASN A 24 -2.76 10.16 8.11
CA ASN A 24 -2.27 8.80 7.99
C ASN A 24 -0.74 8.79 7.87
N THR A 25 -0.10 7.75 8.38
CA THR A 25 1.33 7.50 8.19
C THR A 25 1.52 6.08 7.71
N ASP A 26 1.86 5.92 6.44
CA ASP A 26 1.98 4.62 5.78
C ASP A 26 3.38 4.43 5.18
N VAL A 27 3.79 3.18 5.06
CA VAL A 27 4.99 2.79 4.30
C VAL A 27 4.59 2.56 2.85
N PHE A 28 5.20 3.32 1.93
CA PHE A 28 5.00 3.16 0.49
C PHE A 28 6.23 2.53 -0.16
N ALA A 29 5.98 1.50 -0.97
CA ALA A 29 6.94 0.94 -1.91
C ALA A 29 6.42 1.20 -3.33
N THR A 30 7.11 2.04 -4.10
CA THR A 30 6.75 2.31 -5.50
C THR A 30 7.75 1.65 -6.43
N PHE A 31 7.30 1.20 -7.59
CA PHE A 31 8.17 0.64 -8.62
C PHE A 31 7.55 0.82 -10.01
N SER A 32 8.41 0.96 -11.01
CA SER A 32 8.02 1.04 -12.41
C SER A 32 8.20 -0.32 -13.09
N MET A 33 7.18 -0.78 -13.80
CA MET A 33 7.26 -2.01 -14.61
C MET A 33 7.65 -1.67 -16.05
N PRO A 34 8.54 -2.46 -16.69
CA PRO A 34 8.84 -2.28 -18.10
C PRO A 34 7.63 -2.65 -18.98
N GLN A 35 7.50 -1.96 -20.10
CA GLN A 35 6.34 -2.03 -21.00
C GLN A 35 6.05 -3.44 -21.56
N GLN A 36 7.06 -4.28 -21.71
CA GLN A 36 6.96 -5.65 -22.26
C GLN A 36 7.13 -6.73 -21.20
N GLY A 37 6.83 -6.40 -19.94
CA GLY A 37 7.03 -7.31 -18.84
C GLY A 37 5.90 -8.29 -18.59
N SER A 38 6.15 -9.57 -18.86
CA SER A 38 5.32 -10.66 -18.33
C SER A 38 5.99 -11.27 -17.09
N SER A 39 5.20 -11.58 -16.06
CA SER A 39 5.62 -12.40 -14.91
C SER A 39 6.71 -11.81 -14.00
N TYR A 40 6.93 -10.50 -13.99
CA TYR A 40 7.78 -9.87 -12.98
C TYR A 40 7.13 -9.97 -11.59
N ARG A 41 7.89 -10.49 -10.63
CA ARG A 41 7.52 -10.56 -9.22
C ARG A 41 8.40 -9.58 -8.45
N GLY A 42 7.77 -8.70 -7.70
CA GLY A 42 8.45 -7.91 -6.67
C GLY A 42 8.24 -8.57 -5.32
N TYR A 43 9.29 -8.59 -4.51
CA TYR A 43 9.20 -8.95 -3.09
C TYR A 43 9.47 -7.69 -2.29
N ILE A 44 8.62 -7.41 -1.30
CA ILE A 44 8.83 -6.33 -0.33
C ILE A 44 9.07 -7.00 1.01
N ALA A 45 10.13 -6.59 1.69
CA ALA A 45 10.43 -7.00 3.05
C ALA A 45 10.65 -5.75 3.89
N TYR A 46 9.98 -5.69 5.03
CA TYR A 46 10.14 -4.65 6.02
C TYR A 46 10.10 -5.29 7.41
N PRO A 47 10.90 -4.78 8.37
CA PRO A 47 10.85 -5.28 9.74
C PRO A 47 9.52 -4.91 10.38
N ILE A 48 9.01 -5.80 11.23
CA ILE A 48 7.85 -5.57 12.07
C ILE A 48 8.28 -5.89 13.50
N GLU A 49 7.96 -5.00 14.43
CA GLU A 49 8.27 -5.16 15.84
C GLU A 49 6.99 -5.03 16.67
N GLU A 50 6.85 -5.90 17.68
CA GLU A 50 5.76 -5.81 18.64
C GLU A 50 6.01 -4.62 19.58
N VAL A 51 5.03 -3.73 19.68
CA VAL A 51 5.09 -2.55 20.57
C VAL A 51 4.55 -2.87 21.96
N GLN A 52 3.65 -3.86 22.06
CA GLN A 52 3.00 -4.26 23.31
C GLN A 52 2.68 -5.75 23.29
N ASP A 53 3.14 -6.45 24.33
CA ASP A 53 2.89 -7.88 24.54
C ASP A 53 1.39 -8.23 24.53
N GLY A 54 1.04 -9.33 23.87
CA GLY A 54 -0.31 -9.87 23.80
C GLY A 54 -1.24 -9.15 22.82
N CYS A 55 -0.71 -8.24 21.99
CA CYS A 55 -1.48 -7.53 20.96
C CYS A 55 -1.31 -8.18 19.58
N ILE A 56 -2.39 -8.21 18.80
CA ILE A 56 -2.30 -8.60 17.39
C ILE A 56 -1.62 -7.51 16.60
N ILE A 57 -0.81 -7.92 15.62
CA ILE A 57 -0.40 -7.02 14.55
C ILE A 57 -1.48 -7.07 13.50
N SER A 58 -2.15 -5.94 13.27
CA SER A 58 -3.20 -5.81 12.25
C SER A 58 -2.86 -4.69 11.29
N SER A 59 -2.47 -5.06 10.08
CA SER A 59 -2.15 -4.15 8.99
C SER A 59 -2.96 -4.47 7.73
N TRP A 60 -3.02 -3.53 6.81
CA TRP A 60 -3.66 -3.69 5.51
C TRP A 60 -2.64 -3.45 4.40
N ILE A 61 -2.43 -4.47 3.57
CA ILE A 61 -1.57 -4.36 2.40
C ILE A 61 -2.42 -3.87 1.24
N ASN A 62 -1.95 -2.81 0.59
CA ASN A 62 -2.62 -2.16 -0.53
C ASN A 62 -1.73 -2.23 -1.77
N TYR A 63 -2.17 -2.92 -2.82
CA TYR A 63 -1.51 -2.93 -4.11
C TYR A 63 -2.30 -2.11 -5.12
N VAL A 64 -1.76 -0.93 -5.47
CA VAL A 64 -2.40 -0.01 -6.42
C VAL A 64 -1.61 0.00 -7.73
N HIS A 65 -2.28 -0.27 -8.84
CA HIS A 65 -1.67 -0.19 -10.17
C HIS A 65 -2.57 0.51 -11.18
N GLN A 66 -1.94 1.12 -12.18
CA GLN A 66 -2.63 1.75 -13.30
C GLN A 66 -2.93 0.69 -14.38
N LYS A 67 -4.17 0.63 -14.85
CA LYS A 67 -4.63 -0.30 -15.90
C LYS A 67 -4.56 0.29 -17.31
N SER A 68 -4.75 1.60 -17.43
CA SER A 68 -4.82 2.29 -18.71
C SER A 68 -3.49 2.94 -19.06
N TRP A 69 -3.16 3.05 -20.34
CA TRP A 69 -1.96 3.75 -20.79
C TRP A 69 -2.14 5.27 -20.82
N VAL A 70 -3.40 5.72 -20.95
CA VAL A 70 -3.77 7.13 -20.96
C VAL A 70 -4.46 7.46 -19.65
N GLN A 71 -4.02 8.53 -19.02
CA GLN A 71 -4.51 8.99 -17.72
C GLN A 71 -4.66 10.52 -17.74
N TYR A 72 -5.79 11.00 -17.22
CA TYR A 72 -6.00 12.42 -16.93
C TYR A 72 -6.89 12.57 -15.67
N PRO A 73 -6.53 13.41 -14.69
CA PRO A 73 -5.23 14.10 -14.56
C PRO A 73 -4.08 13.10 -14.38
N VAL A 74 -2.88 13.47 -14.80
CA VAL A 74 -1.68 12.63 -14.63
C VAL A 74 -1.35 12.56 -13.14
N MET A 75 -1.29 11.34 -12.60
CA MET A 75 -0.99 11.07 -11.19
C MET A 75 -0.41 9.67 -11.02
N THR A 76 0.39 9.50 -9.97
CA THR A 76 0.95 8.21 -9.58
C THR A 76 -0.05 7.35 -8.81
N ALA A 77 0.21 6.05 -8.72
CA ALA A 77 -0.59 5.14 -7.88
C ALA A 77 -0.57 5.53 -6.39
N MET A 78 0.57 6.05 -5.91
CA MET A 78 0.74 6.55 -4.55
C MET A 78 -0.15 7.78 -4.29
N GLU A 79 -0.11 8.78 -5.17
CA GLU A 79 -0.97 9.97 -5.05
C GLU A 79 -2.45 9.59 -5.07
N ASN A 80 -2.85 8.63 -5.92
CA ASN A 80 -4.22 8.14 -5.97
C ASN A 80 -4.64 7.47 -4.64
N ARG A 81 -3.75 6.68 -4.03
CA ARG A 81 -4.00 6.06 -2.72
C ARG A 81 -4.15 7.09 -1.60
N MET A 82 -3.28 8.11 -1.60
CA MET A 82 -3.30 9.19 -0.61
C MET A 82 -4.57 10.05 -0.70
N ALA A 83 -5.12 10.21 -1.91
CA ALA A 83 -6.38 10.93 -2.14
C ALA A 83 -7.63 10.17 -1.65
N ASN A 84 -7.49 9.00 -1.01
CA ASN A 84 -8.59 8.14 -0.56
C ASN A 84 -9.61 7.82 -1.67
N SER A 85 -9.10 7.70 -2.90
CA SER A 85 -9.93 7.37 -4.06
C SER A 85 -10.39 5.93 -3.94
N TRP A 86 -11.68 5.68 -4.22
CA TRP A 86 -12.28 4.34 -4.09
C TRP A 86 -11.55 3.32 -4.98
N ASN A 87 -11.59 2.04 -4.61
CA ASN A 87 -10.80 0.95 -5.22
C ASN A 87 -10.90 0.79 -6.75
N TYR A 88 -11.89 1.43 -7.38
CA TYR A 88 -12.14 1.45 -8.83
C TYR A 88 -12.19 2.87 -9.41
N ALA A 89 -11.50 3.84 -8.81
CA ALA A 89 -11.49 5.20 -9.29
C ALA A 89 -10.64 5.33 -10.58
N GLY A 90 -11.32 5.64 -11.69
CA GLY A 90 -10.68 6.03 -12.95
C GLY A 90 -9.83 4.91 -13.56
N VAL A 91 -8.52 5.17 -13.67
CA VAL A 91 -7.57 4.28 -14.35
C VAL A 91 -6.83 3.33 -13.41
N PHE A 92 -7.11 3.38 -12.11
CA PHE A 92 -6.41 2.59 -11.10
C PHE A 92 -7.23 1.40 -10.63
N GLN A 93 -6.54 0.33 -10.25
CA GLN A 93 -7.07 -0.73 -9.40
C GLN A 93 -6.34 -0.71 -8.07
N ALA A 94 -7.09 -0.84 -6.99
CA ALA A 94 -6.56 -1.27 -5.71
C ALA A 94 -6.94 -2.74 -5.45
N LEU A 95 -5.97 -3.54 -5.02
CA LEU A 95 -6.17 -4.81 -4.35
C LEU A 95 -5.79 -4.60 -2.89
N GLU A 96 -6.65 -5.07 -1.99
CA GLU A 96 -6.47 -4.92 -0.54
C GLU A 96 -6.47 -6.31 0.08
N ASP A 97 -5.55 -6.53 1.01
CA ASP A 97 -5.48 -7.75 1.80
C ASP A 97 -5.12 -7.44 3.25
N ALA A 98 -5.67 -8.22 4.18
CA ALA A 98 -5.39 -8.05 5.60
C ALA A 98 -4.13 -8.84 5.97
N LEU A 99 -3.18 -8.18 6.63
CA LEU A 99 -2.03 -8.83 7.24
C LEU A 99 -2.24 -8.83 8.75
N GLN A 100 -2.75 -9.95 9.26
CA GLN A 100 -3.12 -10.10 10.67
C GLN A 100 -2.47 -11.33 11.28
N PHE A 101 -1.69 -11.13 12.35
CA PHE A 101 -1.01 -12.22 13.03
C PHE A 101 -0.71 -11.92 14.50
N TYR A 102 -0.52 -12.99 15.28
CA TYR A 102 0.02 -12.94 16.62
C TYR A 102 1.54 -13.10 16.56
N PRO A 103 2.32 -12.09 16.99
CA PRO A 103 3.73 -12.30 17.28
C PRO A 103 3.87 -13.10 18.58
N SER A 104 4.74 -14.10 18.61
CA SER A 104 5.11 -14.82 19.83
C SER A 104 6.60 -15.15 19.83
N ASP A 105 7.13 -15.50 21.01
CA ASP A 105 8.53 -15.93 21.14
C ASP A 105 8.86 -17.17 20.29
N GLU A 106 7.85 -17.97 19.93
CA GLU A 106 7.98 -19.18 19.13
C GLU A 106 7.80 -18.93 17.62
N GLY A 107 7.36 -17.73 17.22
CA GLY A 107 7.20 -17.35 15.81
C GLY A 107 5.97 -16.48 15.54
N ILE A 108 5.35 -16.69 14.38
CA ILE A 108 4.20 -15.92 13.91
C ILE A 108 3.03 -16.86 13.63
N GLU A 109 1.86 -16.56 14.20
CA GLU A 109 0.60 -17.25 13.91
C GLU A 109 -0.34 -16.35 13.10
N MET A 110 -0.64 -16.75 11.87
CA MET A 110 -1.53 -16.02 10.96
C MET A 110 -3.01 -16.18 11.37
N ILE A 111 -3.76 -15.09 11.36
CA ILE A 111 -5.20 -15.07 11.70
C ILE A 111 -6.08 -15.22 10.44
N SER A 112 -5.51 -14.97 9.25
CA SER A 112 -6.19 -14.96 7.94
C SER A 112 -5.50 -15.85 6.91
#